data_AF-A0A3M5SU05-F1
#
_entry.id   AF-A0A3M5SU05-F1
#
_cell.length_a   1.000
_cell.length_b   1.000
_cell.length_c   1.000
_cell.angle_alpha   90.00
_cell.angle_beta   90.00
_cell.angle_gamma   90.00
#
_symmetry.space_group_name_H-M   'P 1'
#
loop_
_entity.id
_entity.type
_entity.pdbx_description
1 polymer ?
#
loop_
_entity_poly.entity_id
_entity_poly.type
_entity_poly.pdbx_seq_one_letter_code
_entity_poly.pdbx_strand_id
1 'polypeptide(L)'
;MDDRHDESADSLPASLTPKQTSFNVIGRTSAALNQVRQRRRWAHSDYQPTGFYLTKGERLELSHYEELAGKISAVIGVPELNTPIVIDLKFGLNAIDIPQSGLLSFIYQTPGKSVLISIKGSYSDVPSFILNETNPEVFQSMLLILTRAPVVVLTSERAIIVVRYASARVRIYDPEKLMRYYDQVIGCQDVISGVTGGGETEWAIDPNKHFYVEADRLYMFATNGHMGFNGESALNYLLSSNTATGWGPWHESGHQRQMSPMTWDTGSGMTEVTVNLYSLATQENLEGRASRLDVYYPVIKQYLSLASKDFNAIPDAFHKVTMLWQLRLTFGTSFYPQLHQRYRMMQAPPSMSDDKAQRFIVETSLLSNTDLSSFFDKWGLYSTLETLLQTNDLPPLTQPIWATDSNTTFPLPMPVQKYIPELAHILLDVSADFRGTSFSVDEQWFWTFRYEFTKNGNVVAWMDRGLCVNCSVSADGRMHVYCDVSSAPDELWTVQVIFDRAPYTLASSNITPLLLRKV
;
A
#
# COMPACT_ATOMS: atom_id res chain seq x y z
N MET A 1 20.20 40.70 9.75
CA MET A 1 21.66 40.56 9.93
C MET A 1 21.94 39.27 10.67
N ASP A 2 21.98 38.18 9.92
CA ASP A 2 22.86 37.03 10.20
C ASP A 2 23.10 36.39 8.82
N ASP A 3 23.96 37.07 8.04
CA ASP A 3 24.45 36.66 6.73
C ASP A 3 25.59 35.66 6.94
N ARG A 4 25.26 34.40 7.20
CA ARG A 4 26.26 33.33 7.23
C ARG A 4 25.74 32.10 6.51
N HIS A 5 25.97 32.10 5.20
CA HIS A 5 26.42 30.99 4.35
C HIS A 5 26.02 31.30 2.90
N ASP A 6 26.61 32.35 2.35
CA ASP A 6 26.61 32.64 0.91
C ASP A 6 28.07 32.73 0.46
N GLU A 7 28.79 31.61 0.55
CA GLU A 7 30.05 31.45 -0.16
C GLU A 7 29.77 30.69 -1.45
N SER A 8 29.65 31.50 -2.50
CA SER A 8 29.63 31.12 -3.90
C SER A 8 30.71 30.08 -4.20
N ALA A 9 30.29 28.88 -4.60
CA ALA A 9 31.15 27.95 -5.28
C ALA A 9 31.58 28.56 -6.61
N ASP A 10 32.89 28.77 -6.79
CA ASP A 10 33.51 29.14 -8.07
C ASP A 10 33.02 28.21 -9.17
N SER A 11 32.09 28.69 -9.98
CA SER A 11 31.59 28.04 -11.17
C SER A 11 32.66 28.13 -12.26
N LEU A 12 32.98 26.98 -12.85
CA LEU A 12 33.67 26.95 -14.14
C LEU A 12 32.84 27.80 -15.13
N PRO A 13 33.48 28.53 -16.07
CA PRO A 13 32.75 29.34 -17.05
C PRO A 13 31.74 28.46 -17.79
N ALA A 14 30.50 28.96 -17.89
CA ALA A 14 29.41 28.30 -18.56
C ALA A 14 29.84 27.87 -19.98
N SER A 15 29.62 26.59 -20.31
CA SER A 15 29.75 26.08 -21.68
C SER A 15 28.99 27.00 -22.64
N LEU A 16 29.69 27.56 -23.64
CA LEU A 16 29.13 28.47 -24.64
C LEU A 16 28.05 27.82 -25.53
N THR A 17 27.85 26.50 -25.43
CA THR A 17 26.76 25.78 -26.09
C THR A 17 25.74 25.29 -25.05
N PRO A 18 24.45 25.65 -25.16
CA PRO A 18 23.41 25.10 -24.29
C PRO A 18 23.40 23.57 -24.35
N LYS A 19 23.40 22.90 -23.19
CA LYS A 19 23.23 21.45 -23.16
C LYS A 19 21.83 21.09 -23.66
N GLN A 20 21.67 19.92 -24.27
CA GLN A 20 20.37 19.42 -24.73
C GLN A 20 20.25 17.92 -24.42
N THR A 21 19.09 17.53 -23.89
CA THR A 21 18.74 16.15 -23.56
C THR A 21 17.22 15.98 -23.60
N SER A 22 16.72 14.79 -23.26
CA SER A 22 15.29 14.54 -23.09
C SER A 22 15.04 13.62 -21.90
N PHE A 23 13.81 13.68 -21.38
CA PHE A 23 13.36 12.84 -20.28
C PHE A 23 11.94 12.35 -20.56
N ASN A 24 11.74 11.03 -20.50
CA ASN A 24 10.41 10.43 -20.70
C ASN A 24 9.63 10.45 -19.38
N VAL A 25 8.57 11.25 -19.32
CA VAL A 25 7.70 11.35 -18.15
C VAL A 25 6.53 10.39 -18.32
N ILE A 26 6.34 9.47 -17.37
CA ILE A 26 5.28 8.46 -17.42
C ILE A 26 4.07 8.97 -16.66
N GLY A 27 2.91 8.95 -17.30
CA GLY A 27 1.65 9.37 -16.70
C GLY A 27 1.09 8.32 -15.76
N ARG A 28 0.73 8.73 -14.55
CA ARG A 28 0.20 7.86 -13.48
C ARG A 28 -1.09 8.43 -12.91
N THR A 29 -1.89 7.63 -12.22
CA THR A 29 -2.99 8.18 -11.40
C THR A 29 -2.38 9.00 -10.27
N SER A 30 -2.96 10.15 -9.95
CA SER A 30 -2.38 11.01 -8.90
C SER A 30 -2.27 10.27 -7.57
N ALA A 31 -1.20 10.55 -6.83
CA ALA A 31 -0.97 9.90 -5.54
C ALA A 31 -2.11 10.17 -4.54
N ALA A 32 -2.74 11.35 -4.61
CA ALA A 32 -3.91 11.70 -3.80
C ALA A 32 -5.15 10.85 -4.12
N LEU A 33 -5.42 10.58 -5.41
CA LEU A 33 -6.54 9.69 -5.78
C LEU A 33 -6.28 8.26 -5.30
N ASN A 34 -5.04 7.77 -5.43
CA ASN A 34 -4.66 6.45 -4.92
C ASN A 34 -4.74 6.37 -3.38
N GLN A 35 -4.37 7.43 -2.66
CA GLN A 35 -4.54 7.53 -1.21
C GLN A 35 -6.00 7.37 -0.81
N VAL A 36 -6.91 8.12 -1.46
CA VAL A 36 -8.35 8.06 -1.20
C VAL A 36 -8.90 6.67 -1.53
N ARG A 37 -8.60 6.16 -2.73
CA ARG A 37 -9.02 4.83 -3.21
C ARG A 37 -8.64 3.73 -2.23
N GLN A 38 -7.42 3.79 -1.68
CA GLN A 38 -6.89 2.78 -0.77
C GLN A 38 -7.15 3.10 0.71
N ARG A 39 -7.88 4.17 1.03
CA ARG A 39 -8.19 4.64 2.39
C ARG A 39 -6.95 4.88 3.26
N ARG A 40 -5.83 5.26 2.64
CA ARG A 40 -4.55 5.46 3.31
C ARG A 40 -4.49 6.81 4.01
N ARG A 41 -3.69 6.90 5.07
CA ARG A 41 -3.44 8.14 5.79
C ARG A 41 -2.66 9.14 4.93
N TRP A 42 -1.62 8.69 4.24
CA TRP A 42 -0.75 9.54 3.42
C TRP A 42 -0.65 9.05 1.98
N ALA A 43 -0.46 9.98 1.05
CA ALA A 43 -0.18 9.67 -0.35
C ALA A 43 1.30 9.28 -0.57
N HIS A 44 1.55 8.46 -1.60
CA HIS A 44 2.90 8.28 -2.17
C HIS A 44 3.33 9.54 -2.96
N SER A 45 4.46 9.48 -3.66
CA SER A 45 4.99 10.60 -4.43
C SER A 45 4.54 10.63 -5.89
N ASP A 46 4.00 11.77 -6.34
CA ASP A 46 3.79 12.06 -7.76
C ASP A 46 5.10 12.36 -8.52
N TYR A 47 6.24 12.47 -7.83
CA TYR A 47 7.47 12.99 -8.40
C TYR A 47 8.19 11.94 -9.25
N GLN A 48 8.73 12.39 -10.37
CA GLN A 48 9.65 11.65 -11.23
C GLN A 48 10.95 12.45 -11.33
N PRO A 49 11.89 12.24 -10.39
CA PRO A 49 13.16 12.98 -10.39
C PRO A 49 14.02 12.60 -11.58
N THR A 50 14.75 13.60 -12.08
CA THR A 50 15.75 13.44 -13.14
C THR A 50 17.16 13.34 -12.56
N GLY A 51 18.17 13.23 -13.43
CA GLY A 51 19.58 13.41 -13.09
C GLY A 51 20.08 14.86 -13.21
N PHE A 52 19.19 15.86 -13.29
CA PHE A 52 19.56 17.25 -13.59
C PHE A 52 19.27 18.19 -12.42
N TYR A 53 20.26 18.99 -12.07
CA TYR A 53 20.17 20.05 -11.07
C TYR A 53 20.23 21.42 -11.75
N LEU A 54 19.28 22.27 -11.39
CA LEU A 54 19.12 23.61 -11.95
C LEU A 54 19.69 24.65 -10.99
N THR A 55 20.26 25.72 -11.53
CA THR A 55 20.78 26.85 -10.74
C THR A 55 19.86 28.04 -10.88
N LYS A 56 19.52 28.69 -9.75
CA LYS A 56 18.73 29.92 -9.74
C LYS A 56 19.31 30.97 -10.69
N GLY A 57 18.44 31.61 -11.46
CA GLY A 57 18.79 32.68 -12.40
C GLY A 57 19.30 32.19 -13.76
N GLU A 58 19.60 30.91 -13.93
CA GLU A 58 19.86 30.34 -15.25
C GLU A 58 18.57 30.19 -16.05
N ARG A 59 18.70 30.01 -17.37
CA ARG A 59 17.57 29.82 -18.28
C ARG A 59 17.50 28.37 -18.74
N LEU A 60 16.30 27.81 -18.68
CA LEU A 60 15.98 26.47 -19.15
C LEU A 60 14.80 26.51 -20.12
N GLU A 61 14.89 25.74 -21.19
CA GLU A 61 13.84 25.51 -22.16
C GLU A 61 13.34 24.07 -21.99
N LEU A 62 12.06 23.94 -21.65
CA LEU A 62 11.34 22.67 -21.58
C LEU A 62 10.30 22.62 -22.69
N SER A 63 10.27 21.56 -23.48
CA SER A 63 9.24 21.42 -24.52
C SER A 63 8.67 20.02 -24.64
N HIS A 64 7.37 19.96 -24.92
CA HIS A 64 6.67 18.76 -25.39
C HIS A 64 5.69 19.13 -26.50
N TYR A 65 5.47 18.20 -27.42
CA TYR A 65 4.58 18.39 -28.57
C TYR A 65 3.48 17.32 -28.60
N GLU A 66 3.01 16.91 -27.42
CA GLU A 66 1.88 15.99 -27.24
C GLU A 66 0.64 16.81 -26.83
N GLU A 67 -0.25 17.10 -27.79
CA GLU A 67 -1.44 17.97 -27.59
C GLU A 67 -2.42 17.38 -26.58
N LEU A 68 -2.52 16.04 -26.54
CA LEU A 68 -3.44 15.33 -25.67
C LEU A 68 -2.79 14.90 -24.35
N ALA A 69 -1.62 15.46 -24.02
CA ALA A 69 -0.95 15.16 -22.77
C ALA A 69 -1.77 15.59 -21.55
N GLY A 70 -2.56 16.66 -21.64
CA GLY A 70 -3.18 17.23 -20.46
C GLY A 70 -2.13 17.92 -19.57
N LYS A 71 -2.27 17.82 -18.25
CA LYS A 71 -1.44 18.57 -17.30
C LYS A 71 -0.12 17.84 -16.98
N ILE A 72 1.00 18.47 -17.34
CA ILE A 72 2.36 18.10 -16.94
C ILE A 72 2.97 19.29 -16.19
N SER A 73 3.68 19.02 -15.11
CA SER A 73 4.38 20.06 -14.35
C SER A 73 5.85 19.70 -14.18
N ALA A 74 6.73 20.70 -14.33
CA ALA A 74 8.10 20.62 -13.85
C ALA A 74 8.13 20.98 -12.36
N VAL A 75 8.95 20.29 -11.59
CA VAL A 75 9.17 20.55 -10.17
C VAL A 75 10.64 20.82 -9.95
N ILE A 76 10.96 21.91 -9.26
CA ILE A 76 12.33 22.31 -8.94
C ILE A 76 12.51 22.24 -7.44
N GLY A 77 13.39 21.33 -6.98
CA GLY A 77 13.69 21.12 -5.57
C GLY A 77 13.21 19.77 -5.03
N VAL A 78 13.80 19.36 -3.91
CA VAL A 78 13.47 18.11 -3.20
C VAL A 78 12.75 18.48 -1.90
N PRO A 79 11.62 17.86 -1.54
CA PRO A 79 10.98 18.08 -0.24
C PRO A 79 11.99 17.92 0.91
N GLU A 80 11.83 18.70 1.98
CA GLU A 80 12.71 18.74 3.17
C GLU A 80 14.11 19.33 2.95
N LEU A 81 14.69 19.23 1.74
CA LEU A 81 15.91 19.95 1.38
C LEU A 81 15.63 21.34 0.78
N ASN A 82 14.45 21.50 0.18
CA ASN A 82 13.94 22.73 -0.42
C ASN A 82 12.44 22.88 -0.10
N THR A 83 11.88 24.05 -0.42
CA THR A 83 10.43 24.20 -0.65
C THR A 83 10.21 24.05 -2.16
N PRO A 84 9.71 22.90 -2.67
CA PRO A 84 9.66 22.67 -4.11
C PRO A 84 8.75 23.67 -4.83
N ILE A 85 9.19 24.15 -5.99
CA ILE A 85 8.41 25.03 -6.87
C ILE A 85 7.87 24.20 -8.02
N VAL A 86 6.55 24.23 -8.21
CA VAL A 86 5.85 23.52 -9.30
C VAL A 86 5.47 24.51 -10.39
N ILE A 87 5.84 24.20 -11.63
CA ILE A 87 5.56 25.00 -12.82
C ILE A 87 4.80 24.16 -13.83
N ASP A 88 3.57 24.56 -14.12
CA ASP A 88 2.74 23.90 -15.14
C ASP A 88 3.30 24.19 -16.53
N LEU A 89 3.53 23.13 -17.31
CA LEU A 89 4.05 23.22 -18.66
C LEU A 89 2.89 23.37 -19.66
N LYS A 90 3.09 24.21 -20.66
CA LYS A 90 2.20 24.35 -21.81
C LYS A 90 2.71 23.48 -22.96
N PHE A 91 1.79 23.06 -23.83
CA PHE A 91 2.15 22.50 -25.12
C PHE A 91 3.13 23.42 -25.87
N GLY A 92 4.16 22.84 -26.48
CA GLY A 92 5.22 23.55 -27.17
C GLY A 92 6.37 23.96 -26.24
N LEU A 93 6.97 25.12 -26.52
CA LEU A 93 8.15 25.61 -25.82
C LEU A 93 7.78 26.39 -24.55
N ASN A 94 8.42 26.04 -23.44
CA ASN A 94 8.36 26.75 -22.16
C ASN A 94 9.77 27.25 -21.82
N ALA A 95 10.01 28.55 -21.96
CA ALA A 95 11.24 29.18 -21.50
C ALA A 95 11.05 29.63 -20.05
N ILE A 96 11.93 29.16 -19.16
CA ILE A 96 11.82 29.34 -17.72
C ILE A 96 13.13 29.96 -17.22
N ASP A 97 13.02 31.11 -16.55
CA ASP A 97 14.09 31.64 -15.71
C ASP A 97 13.99 30.94 -14.34
N ILE A 98 15.04 30.21 -13.97
CA ILE A 98 14.98 29.28 -12.84
C ILE A 98 14.81 30.05 -11.52
N PRO A 99 13.69 29.86 -10.78
CA PRO A 99 13.37 30.67 -9.61
C PRO A 99 14.17 30.28 -8.35
N GLN A 100 14.61 29.02 -8.28
CA GLN A 100 15.45 28.49 -7.20
C GLN A 100 16.37 27.39 -7.70
N SER A 101 17.49 27.17 -7.02
CA SER A 101 18.36 26.04 -7.29
C SER A 101 17.73 24.75 -6.74
N GLY A 102 17.78 23.66 -7.50
CA GLY A 102 17.15 22.42 -7.08
C GLY A 102 17.17 21.32 -8.12
N LEU A 103 16.88 20.09 -7.68
CA LEU A 103 16.71 18.93 -8.57
C LEU A 103 15.47 19.14 -9.45
N LEU A 104 15.62 18.94 -10.76
CA LEU A 104 14.49 18.90 -11.69
C LEU A 104 13.78 17.55 -11.57
N SER A 105 12.47 17.59 -11.36
CA SER A 105 11.57 16.44 -11.40
C SER A 105 10.35 16.79 -12.26
N PHE A 106 9.54 15.79 -12.60
CA PHE A 106 8.27 16.00 -13.28
C PHE A 106 7.11 15.37 -12.51
N ILE A 107 5.92 15.93 -12.69
CA ILE A 107 4.64 15.35 -12.29
C ILE A 107 3.81 15.18 -13.56
N TYR A 108 3.25 13.99 -13.75
CA TYR A 108 2.33 13.73 -14.85
C TYR A 108 1.22 12.78 -14.41
N GLN A 109 0.00 13.33 -14.28
CA GLN A 109 -1.13 12.64 -13.66
C GLN A 109 -2.15 12.11 -14.67
N THR A 110 -1.69 11.67 -15.85
CA THR A 110 -2.56 11.08 -16.90
C THR A 110 -2.19 9.62 -17.14
N PRO A 111 -2.87 8.67 -16.47
CA PRO A 111 -2.55 7.24 -16.52
C PRO A 111 -2.49 6.69 -17.95
N GLY A 112 -1.56 5.77 -18.21
CA GLY A 112 -1.46 5.08 -19.50
C GLY A 112 -0.86 5.92 -20.64
N LYS A 113 -0.42 7.15 -20.36
CA LYS A 113 0.31 7.99 -21.33
C LYS A 113 1.76 8.19 -20.92
N SER A 114 2.59 8.60 -21.87
CA SER A 114 3.96 9.05 -21.61
C SER A 114 4.27 10.24 -22.51
N VAL A 115 5.12 11.15 -22.04
CA VAL A 115 5.54 12.33 -22.81
C VAL A 115 7.04 12.49 -22.73
N LEU A 116 7.69 12.58 -23.89
CA LEU A 116 9.10 12.93 -23.98
C LEU A 116 9.25 14.45 -23.87
N ILE A 117 9.85 14.91 -22.78
CA ILE A 117 10.18 16.32 -22.55
C ILE A 117 11.59 16.57 -23.07
N SER A 118 11.74 17.49 -24.03
CA SER A 118 13.05 18.01 -24.42
C SER A 118 13.51 19.07 -23.42
N ILE A 119 14.75 18.96 -22.97
CA ILE A 119 15.37 19.82 -21.96
C ILE A 119 16.60 20.47 -22.60
N LYS A 120 16.60 21.79 -22.72
CA LYS A 120 17.70 22.55 -23.32
C LYS A 120 18.06 23.76 -22.46
N GLY A 121 19.35 24.03 -22.25
CA GLY A 121 19.79 25.18 -21.46
C GLY A 121 20.97 24.86 -20.56
N SER A 122 21.09 25.62 -19.46
CA SER A 122 22.09 25.37 -18.42
C SER A 122 21.52 24.47 -17.33
N TYR A 123 22.21 23.36 -17.08
CA TYR A 123 21.97 22.46 -15.96
C TYR A 123 23.23 21.65 -15.64
N SER A 124 23.33 21.20 -14.39
CA SER A 124 24.40 20.31 -13.93
C SER A 124 23.86 18.89 -13.76
N ASP A 125 24.69 17.91 -14.09
CA ASP A 125 24.38 16.50 -13.86
C ASP A 125 24.63 16.16 -12.38
N VAL A 126 23.78 15.31 -11.80
CA VAL A 126 24.00 14.71 -10.48
C VAL A 126 24.21 13.20 -10.61
N PRO A 127 24.96 12.56 -9.71
CA PRO A 127 25.06 11.10 -9.70
C PRO A 127 23.66 10.51 -9.55
N SER A 128 23.28 9.69 -10.53
CA SER A 128 21.97 9.05 -10.58
C SER A 128 22.11 7.57 -10.91
N PHE A 129 21.32 6.73 -10.22
CA PHE A 129 21.28 5.30 -10.45
C PHE A 129 19.83 4.86 -10.64
N ILE A 130 19.55 4.26 -11.80
CA ILE A 130 18.26 3.66 -12.12
C ILE A 130 18.44 2.15 -12.18
N LEU A 131 17.74 1.41 -11.31
CA LEU A 131 17.85 -0.03 -11.25
C LEU A 131 17.53 -0.69 -12.61
N ASN A 132 18.39 -1.60 -13.07
CA ASN A 132 18.36 -2.26 -14.37
C ASN A 132 18.67 -1.37 -15.60
N GLU A 133 18.97 -0.08 -15.42
CA GLU A 133 19.37 0.82 -16.52
C GLU A 133 20.79 1.36 -16.34
N THR A 134 21.14 1.80 -15.12
CA THR A 134 22.48 2.32 -14.80
C THR A 134 23.40 1.18 -14.39
N ASN A 135 24.56 1.07 -15.04
CA ASN A 135 25.61 0.16 -14.59
C ASN A 135 26.23 0.65 -13.24
N PRO A 136 26.43 -0.23 -12.24
CA PRO A 136 26.96 0.18 -10.93
C PRO A 136 28.34 0.85 -10.97
N GLU A 137 29.25 0.39 -11.83
CA GLU A 137 30.59 0.99 -11.99
C GLU A 137 30.51 2.40 -12.58
N VAL A 138 29.56 2.63 -13.50
CA VAL A 138 29.28 3.97 -14.04
C VAL A 138 28.77 4.90 -12.93
N PHE A 139 27.88 4.43 -12.07
CA PHE A 139 27.41 5.23 -10.93
C PHE A 139 28.54 5.57 -9.95
N GLN A 140 29.42 4.62 -9.64
CA GLN A 140 30.60 4.90 -8.81
C GLN A 140 31.53 5.93 -9.47
N SER A 141 31.69 5.88 -10.79
CA SER A 141 32.44 6.88 -11.56
C SER A 141 31.78 8.26 -11.49
N MET A 142 30.45 8.35 -11.57
CA MET A 142 29.70 9.60 -11.36
C MET A 142 29.96 10.17 -9.97
N LEU A 143 29.94 9.34 -8.92
CA LEU A 143 30.26 9.78 -7.57
C LEU A 143 31.69 10.34 -7.48
N LEU A 144 32.68 9.77 -8.17
CA LEU A 144 34.06 10.26 -8.15
C LEU A 144 34.26 11.57 -8.93
N ILE A 145 33.51 11.79 -10.00
CA ILE A 145 33.70 12.93 -10.92
C ILE A 145 32.82 14.12 -10.51
N LEU A 146 31.56 13.88 -10.17
CA LEU A 146 30.56 14.93 -9.89
C LEU A 146 30.60 15.37 -8.41
N THR A 147 31.79 15.69 -7.90
CA THR A 147 32.04 15.97 -6.47
C THR A 147 31.35 17.22 -5.92
N ARG A 148 30.88 18.10 -6.80
CA ARG A 148 30.14 19.32 -6.46
C ARG A 148 28.62 19.16 -6.58
N ALA A 149 28.13 17.96 -6.92
CA ALA A 149 26.69 17.71 -7.00
C ALA A 149 26.05 17.92 -5.60
N PRO A 150 24.91 18.64 -5.48
CA PRO A 150 24.27 18.85 -4.18
C PRO A 150 23.61 17.59 -3.61
N VAL A 151 23.10 16.73 -4.50
CA VAL A 151 22.31 15.53 -4.15
C VAL A 151 22.71 14.34 -5.02
N VAL A 152 22.29 13.15 -4.60
CA VAL A 152 22.38 11.89 -5.36
C VAL A 152 20.99 11.30 -5.46
N VAL A 153 20.64 10.74 -6.62
CA VAL A 153 19.31 10.17 -6.90
C VAL A 153 19.43 8.67 -7.16
N LEU A 154 18.67 7.86 -6.44
CA LEU A 154 18.47 6.45 -6.79
C LEU A 154 17.00 6.20 -7.08
N THR A 155 16.69 5.43 -8.10
CA THR A 155 15.32 5.01 -8.37
C THR A 155 15.25 3.56 -8.86
N SER A 156 14.18 2.89 -8.46
CA SER A 156 13.81 1.54 -8.90
C SER A 156 12.38 1.57 -9.42
N GLU A 157 11.75 0.41 -9.66
CA GLU A 157 10.33 0.38 -10.01
C GLU A 157 9.46 0.99 -8.89
N ARG A 158 9.82 0.74 -7.62
CA ARG A 158 8.94 1.03 -6.47
C ARG A 158 9.40 2.19 -5.58
N ALA A 159 10.69 2.55 -5.63
CA ALA A 159 11.30 3.51 -4.71
C ALA A 159 12.07 4.64 -5.42
N ILE A 160 12.17 5.76 -4.72
CA ILE A 160 13.02 6.90 -5.01
C ILE A 160 13.77 7.24 -3.73
N ILE A 161 15.09 7.36 -3.78
CA ILE A 161 15.91 7.84 -2.67
C ILE A 161 16.68 9.08 -3.16
N VAL A 162 16.53 10.20 -2.46
CA VAL A 162 17.32 11.41 -2.72
C VAL A 162 17.96 11.89 -1.42
N VAL A 163 19.28 11.84 -1.37
CA VAL A 163 20.07 12.26 -0.21
C VAL A 163 21.15 13.25 -0.66
N ARG A 164 21.74 13.98 0.29
CA ARG A 164 22.86 14.86 -0.01
C ARG A 164 24.04 14.05 -0.52
N TYR A 165 24.81 14.63 -1.44
CA TYR A 165 25.96 13.95 -2.03
C TYR A 165 26.97 13.48 -0.97
N ALA A 166 27.24 14.29 0.06
CA ALA A 166 28.12 13.91 1.15
C ALA A 166 27.65 12.66 1.90
N SER A 167 26.34 12.55 2.16
CA SER A 167 25.72 11.39 2.81
C SER A 167 25.81 10.14 1.95
N ALA A 168 25.52 10.27 0.65
CA ALA A 168 25.60 9.20 -0.34
C ALA A 168 27.02 8.63 -0.49
N ARG A 169 28.02 9.51 -0.68
CA ARG A 169 29.41 9.10 -1.01
C ARG A 169 30.04 8.18 0.02
N VAL A 170 29.64 8.28 1.28
CA VAL A 170 30.21 7.49 2.38
C VAL A 170 29.37 6.27 2.76
N ARG A 171 28.18 6.07 2.16
CA ARG A 171 27.23 5.01 2.53
C ARG A 171 26.82 4.10 1.38
N ILE A 172 26.81 4.59 0.13
CA ILE A 172 26.32 3.83 -1.02
C ILE A 172 27.48 3.12 -1.72
N TYR A 173 27.68 1.87 -1.34
CA TYR A 173 28.68 0.99 -1.96
C TYR A 173 28.08 0.13 -3.08
N ASP A 174 26.90 -0.42 -2.85
CA ASP A 174 26.20 -1.32 -3.77
C ASP A 174 24.78 -0.77 -4.04
N PRO A 175 24.63 0.15 -5.01
CA PRO A 175 23.35 0.78 -5.31
C PRO A 175 22.34 -0.22 -5.89
N GLU A 176 22.80 -1.26 -6.59
CA GLU A 176 21.92 -2.28 -7.16
C GLU A 176 21.26 -3.10 -6.04
N LYS A 177 22.06 -3.62 -5.11
CA LYS A 177 21.54 -4.37 -3.96
C LYS A 177 20.62 -3.52 -3.10
N LEU A 178 20.96 -2.25 -2.88
CA LEU A 178 20.12 -1.32 -2.11
C LEU A 178 18.75 -1.13 -2.77
N MET A 179 18.70 -0.87 -4.08
CA MET A 179 17.44 -0.61 -4.76
C MET A 179 16.59 -1.87 -4.95
N ARG A 180 17.20 -3.05 -5.18
CA ARG A 180 16.48 -4.34 -5.17
C ARG A 180 15.87 -4.63 -3.80
N TYR A 181 16.60 -4.32 -2.73
CA TYR A 181 16.11 -4.47 -1.36
C TYR A 181 14.87 -3.61 -1.10
N TYR A 182 14.84 -2.35 -1.55
CA TYR A 182 13.66 -1.50 -1.41
C TYR A 182 12.45 -1.98 -2.22
N ASP A 183 12.66 -2.48 -3.44
CA ASP A 183 11.58 -3.10 -4.22
C ASP A 183 10.99 -4.31 -3.48
N GLN A 184 11.84 -5.15 -2.88
CA GLN A 184 11.41 -6.31 -2.09
C GLN A 184 10.66 -5.90 -0.81
N VAL A 185 11.18 -4.92 -0.05
CA VAL A 185 10.54 -4.37 1.15
C VAL A 185 9.14 -3.86 0.84
N ILE A 186 9.01 -3.04 -0.21
CA ILE A 186 7.73 -2.46 -0.63
C ILE A 186 6.77 -3.56 -1.09
N GLY A 187 7.27 -4.59 -1.79
CA GLY A 187 6.49 -5.76 -2.18
C GLY A 187 5.95 -6.56 -0.98
N CYS A 188 6.73 -6.71 0.10
CA CYS A 188 6.25 -7.35 1.34
C CYS A 188 5.07 -6.56 1.93
N GLN A 189 5.15 -5.23 1.88
CA GLN A 189 4.10 -4.36 2.39
C GLN A 189 2.87 -4.33 1.48
N ASP A 190 3.02 -4.48 0.16
CA ASP A 190 1.90 -4.67 -0.76
C ASP A 190 1.08 -5.91 -0.40
N VAL A 191 1.76 -7.02 -0.09
CA VAL A 191 1.11 -8.28 0.29
C VAL A 191 0.19 -8.05 1.48
N ILE A 192 0.69 -7.52 2.61
CA ILE A 192 -0.17 -7.29 3.80
C ILE A 192 -1.21 -6.17 3.59
N SER A 193 -0.91 -5.16 2.76
CA SER A 193 -1.90 -4.16 2.32
C SER A 193 -3.06 -4.77 1.53
N GLY A 194 -2.88 -5.98 0.98
CA GLY A 194 -3.83 -6.61 0.07
C GLY A 194 -3.93 -5.82 -1.23
N VAL A 195 -2.79 -5.37 -1.77
CA VAL A 195 -2.74 -4.77 -3.10
C VAL A 195 -1.90 -5.63 -4.03
N THR A 196 -2.34 -5.78 -5.28
CA THR A 196 -1.73 -6.64 -6.29
C THR A 196 -2.07 -6.15 -7.69
N GLY A 197 -1.23 -6.49 -8.67
CA GLY A 197 -1.44 -6.13 -10.08
C GLY A 197 -1.43 -4.63 -10.36
N GLY A 198 -1.67 -4.28 -11.62
CA GLY A 198 -1.85 -2.90 -12.06
C GLY A 198 -3.33 -2.53 -12.24
N GLY A 199 -3.58 -1.31 -12.68
CA GLY A 199 -4.92 -0.80 -12.94
C GLY A 199 -5.39 0.18 -11.88
N GLU A 200 -6.71 0.39 -11.84
CA GLU A 200 -7.32 1.47 -11.04
C GLU A 200 -8.30 0.98 -9.97
N THR A 201 -8.36 -0.33 -9.72
CA THR A 201 -9.19 -0.93 -8.67
C THR A 201 -8.65 -0.59 -7.28
N GLU A 202 -9.46 -0.76 -6.23
CA GLU A 202 -9.02 -0.46 -4.87
C GLU A 202 -7.95 -1.41 -4.33
N TRP A 203 -7.75 -2.56 -4.98
CA TRP A 203 -6.63 -3.47 -4.72
C TRP A 203 -5.46 -3.31 -5.70
N ALA A 204 -5.55 -2.46 -6.72
CA ALA A 204 -4.41 -2.25 -7.63
C ALA A 204 -3.25 -1.57 -6.90
N ILE A 205 -2.02 -2.00 -7.20
CA ILE A 205 -0.81 -1.37 -6.69
C ILE A 205 -0.79 0.10 -7.12
N ASP A 206 -0.47 1.00 -6.18
CA ASP A 206 -0.27 2.41 -6.51
C ASP A 206 0.97 2.55 -7.41
N PRO A 207 0.85 3.09 -8.64
CA PRO A 207 1.98 3.27 -9.54
C PRO A 207 2.96 4.37 -9.06
N ASN A 208 2.57 5.19 -8.08
CA ASN A 208 3.42 6.20 -7.48
C ASN A 208 4.41 5.57 -6.49
N LYS A 209 5.65 6.07 -6.52
CA LYS A 209 6.77 5.49 -5.78
C LYS A 209 6.84 5.99 -4.34
N HIS A 210 7.40 5.18 -3.47
CA HIS A 210 7.82 5.62 -2.14
C HIS A 210 9.05 6.52 -2.27
N PHE A 211 8.98 7.74 -1.74
CA PHE A 211 10.05 8.73 -1.87
C PHE A 211 10.72 8.99 -0.52
N TYR A 212 11.95 8.50 -0.37
CA TYR A 212 12.78 8.66 0.81
C TYR A 212 13.74 9.83 0.58
N VAL A 213 13.73 10.82 1.47
CA VAL A 213 14.57 12.01 1.38
C VAL A 213 15.41 12.21 2.65
N GLU A 214 16.62 12.70 2.48
CA GLU A 214 17.34 13.29 3.61
C GLU A 214 16.61 14.55 4.10
N ALA A 215 16.57 14.76 5.41
CA ALA A 215 15.84 15.86 6.05
C ALA A 215 16.66 16.48 7.18
N ASP A 216 16.29 17.70 7.57
CA ASP A 216 16.95 18.46 8.65
C ASP A 216 16.15 18.51 9.95
N ARG A 217 15.01 17.80 10.02
CA ARG A 217 14.11 17.79 11.17
C ARG A 217 13.63 16.39 11.52
N LEU A 218 13.21 16.24 12.78
CA LEU A 218 12.79 14.96 13.37
C LEU A 218 13.91 13.92 13.22
N TYR A 219 13.63 12.64 13.53
CA TYR A 219 14.61 11.56 13.34
C TYR A 219 14.31 10.78 12.05
N MET A 220 13.13 10.17 12.01
CA MET A 220 12.48 9.62 10.82
C MET A 220 11.02 10.03 10.87
N PHE A 221 10.40 10.24 9.71
CA PHE A 221 8.97 10.53 9.63
C PHE A 221 8.42 10.26 8.24
N ALA A 222 7.11 10.07 8.16
CA ALA A 222 6.35 10.01 6.92
C ALA A 222 5.29 11.10 6.84
N THR A 223 5.04 11.60 5.63
CA THR A 223 3.95 12.52 5.33
C THR A 223 3.45 12.29 3.90
N ASN A 224 2.53 13.14 3.42
CA ASN A 224 2.09 13.10 2.03
C ASN A 224 3.28 13.31 1.09
N GLY A 225 3.50 12.35 0.19
CA GLY A 225 4.46 12.48 -0.90
C GLY A 225 5.89 12.04 -0.60
N HIS A 226 6.30 11.91 0.66
CA HIS A 226 7.68 11.54 1.02
C HIS A 226 7.85 11.09 2.48
N MET A 227 9.03 10.57 2.78
CA MET A 227 9.53 10.24 4.11
C MET A 227 10.89 10.89 4.34
N GLY A 228 11.12 11.49 5.50
CA GLY A 228 12.36 12.19 5.83
C GLY A 228 13.25 11.43 6.80
N PHE A 229 14.57 11.52 6.62
CA PHE A 229 15.59 10.86 7.43
C PHE A 229 16.68 11.86 7.82
N ASN A 230 16.85 12.09 9.12
CA ASN A 230 17.76 13.10 9.66
C ASN A 230 18.78 12.49 10.63
N GLY A 231 20.02 12.90 10.48
CA GLY A 231 21.14 12.45 11.30
C GLY A 231 21.77 11.14 10.81
N GLU A 232 22.99 10.91 11.29
CA GLU A 232 23.85 9.82 10.83
C GLU A 232 23.20 8.44 10.98
N SER A 233 22.59 8.14 12.12
CA SER A 233 21.94 6.84 12.36
C SER A 233 20.77 6.59 11.40
N ALA A 234 19.95 7.61 11.13
CA ALA A 234 18.82 7.45 10.22
C ALA A 234 19.29 7.20 8.78
N LEU A 235 20.31 7.94 8.34
CA LEU A 235 20.91 7.77 7.02
C LEU A 235 21.65 6.43 6.88
N ASN A 236 22.28 5.94 7.95
CA ASN A 236 22.89 4.61 7.97
C ASN A 236 21.83 3.51 7.76
N TYR A 237 20.63 3.67 8.32
CA TYR A 237 19.54 2.70 8.12
C TYR A 237 18.90 2.82 6.74
N LEU A 238 18.64 4.05 6.27
CA LEU A 238 18.09 4.32 4.93
C LEU A 238 18.98 3.77 3.81
N LEU A 239 20.30 3.90 3.94
CA LEU A 239 21.25 3.51 2.89
C LEU A 239 21.84 2.12 3.12
N SER A 240 21.19 1.30 3.95
CA SER A 240 21.58 -0.08 4.25
C SER A 240 20.58 -1.08 3.65
N SER A 241 21.10 -2.17 3.11
CA SER A 241 20.31 -3.35 2.69
C SER A 241 20.35 -4.48 3.74
N ASN A 242 20.76 -4.18 4.98
CA ASN A 242 20.76 -5.13 6.09
C ASN A 242 19.42 -5.13 6.81
N THR A 243 18.73 -6.27 6.80
CA THR A 243 17.41 -6.44 7.42
C THR A 243 17.44 -6.21 8.94
N ALA A 244 18.55 -6.52 9.61
CA ALA A 244 18.72 -6.32 11.05
C ALA A 244 18.59 -4.83 11.48
N THR A 245 18.80 -3.90 10.55
CA THR A 245 18.68 -2.45 10.76
C THR A 245 17.51 -1.83 9.98
N GLY A 246 16.69 -2.64 9.31
CA GLY A 246 15.68 -2.17 8.37
C GLY A 246 14.42 -1.58 8.99
N TRP A 247 14.16 -1.82 10.29
CA TRP A 247 12.88 -1.49 10.93
C TRP A 247 12.44 -0.03 10.73
N GLY A 248 13.35 0.93 10.88
CA GLY A 248 13.05 2.36 10.75
C GLY A 248 12.50 2.70 9.37
N PRO A 249 13.27 2.51 8.27
CA PRO A 249 12.78 2.73 6.93
C PRO A 249 11.50 1.95 6.57
N TRP A 250 11.34 0.71 7.06
CA TRP A 250 10.12 -0.08 6.84
C TRP A 250 8.91 0.52 7.55
N HIS A 251 9.11 1.04 8.75
CA HIS A 251 8.08 1.68 9.56
C HIS A 251 7.58 2.95 8.87
N GLU A 252 8.48 3.81 8.38
CA GLU A 252 8.07 5.03 7.66
C GLU A 252 7.30 4.73 6.38
N SER A 253 7.70 3.73 5.60
CA SER A 253 6.93 3.34 4.40
C SER A 253 5.58 2.72 4.77
N GLY A 254 5.49 2.08 5.93
CA GLY A 254 4.25 1.60 6.52
C GLY A 254 3.25 2.73 6.83
N HIS A 255 3.70 3.90 7.28
CA HIS A 255 2.81 5.04 7.54
C HIS A 255 2.07 5.51 6.28
N GLN A 256 2.70 5.41 5.11
CA GLN A 256 2.05 5.71 3.84
C GLN A 256 1.01 4.66 3.43
N ARG A 257 0.93 3.52 4.12
CA ARG A 257 -0.01 2.42 3.86
C ARG A 257 -1.13 2.29 4.88
N GLN A 258 -0.95 2.88 6.06
CA GLN A 258 -1.91 2.79 7.16
C GLN A 258 -3.31 3.19 6.75
N MET A 259 -4.28 2.35 7.09
CA MET A 259 -5.69 2.63 6.87
C MET A 259 -6.25 3.56 7.93
N SER A 260 -6.63 4.77 7.52
CA SER A 260 -7.30 5.76 8.37
C SER A 260 -8.55 5.22 9.09
N PRO A 261 -9.45 4.43 8.46
CA PRO A 261 -10.65 3.94 9.14
C PRO A 261 -10.40 2.76 10.09
N MET A 262 -9.21 2.18 10.10
CA MET A 262 -8.80 1.12 11.03
C MET A 262 -7.90 1.64 12.16
N THR A 263 -7.49 2.91 12.11
CA THR A 263 -6.53 3.51 13.05
C THR A 263 -7.22 4.55 13.90
N TRP A 264 -7.45 4.24 15.19
CA TRP A 264 -8.09 5.12 16.17
C TRP A 264 -7.09 5.85 17.06
N ASP A 265 -7.51 6.98 17.63
CA ASP A 265 -6.66 7.87 18.44
C ASP A 265 -7.04 7.89 19.93
N THR A 266 -8.00 7.07 20.37
CA THR A 266 -8.38 6.96 21.79
C THR A 266 -7.20 6.51 22.66
N GLY A 267 -7.03 7.12 23.84
CA GLY A 267 -5.94 6.81 24.78
C GLY A 267 -4.56 7.19 24.23
N SER A 268 -3.61 6.25 24.24
CA SER A 268 -2.28 6.43 23.62
C SER A 268 -2.28 6.22 22.09
N GLY A 269 -3.46 6.06 21.47
CA GLY A 269 -3.64 5.98 20.02
C GLY A 269 -3.12 4.70 19.36
N MET A 270 -3.31 4.62 18.03
CA MET A 270 -2.91 3.47 17.20
C MET A 270 -2.01 3.86 16.02
N THR A 271 -1.68 5.14 15.84
CA THR A 271 -0.84 5.61 14.73
C THR A 271 0.53 4.94 14.73
N GLU A 272 1.21 4.87 15.87
CA GLU A 272 2.51 4.18 15.98
C GLU A 272 2.37 2.66 16.14
N VAL A 273 1.13 2.14 16.15
CA VAL A 273 0.82 0.72 16.39
C VAL A 273 0.52 0.01 15.08
N THR A 274 -0.49 0.46 14.33
CA THR A 274 -0.94 -0.22 13.10
C THR A 274 0.12 -0.18 12.01
N VAL A 275 0.99 0.84 12.01
CA VAL A 275 2.14 0.93 11.11
C VAL A 275 3.09 -0.26 11.25
N ASN A 276 3.26 -0.77 12.48
CA ASN A 276 4.18 -1.87 12.74
C ASN A 276 3.71 -3.21 12.12
N LEU A 277 2.45 -3.34 11.68
CA LEU A 277 2.01 -4.47 10.88
C LEU A 277 2.82 -4.61 9.58
N TYR A 278 3.13 -3.48 8.93
CA TYR A 278 3.91 -3.47 7.69
C TYR A 278 5.36 -3.87 7.95
N SER A 279 5.98 -3.36 9.02
CA SER A 279 7.35 -3.76 9.40
C SER A 279 7.44 -5.23 9.83
N LEU A 280 6.44 -5.74 10.57
CA LEU A 280 6.37 -7.15 10.94
C LEU A 280 6.20 -8.05 9.72
N ALA A 281 5.36 -7.67 8.75
CA ALA A 281 5.20 -8.41 7.50
C ALA A 281 6.48 -8.40 6.65
N THR A 282 7.18 -7.27 6.58
CA THR A 282 8.50 -7.19 5.94
C THR A 282 9.49 -8.12 6.64
N GLN A 283 9.57 -8.10 7.97
CA GLN A 283 10.45 -8.99 8.72
C GLN A 283 10.09 -10.47 8.50
N GLU A 284 8.81 -10.83 8.56
CA GLU A 284 8.32 -12.19 8.31
C GLU A 284 8.75 -12.70 6.94
N ASN A 285 8.63 -11.87 5.90
CA ASN A 285 8.97 -12.27 4.54
C ASN A 285 10.49 -12.37 4.32
N LEU A 286 11.26 -11.40 4.81
CA LEU A 286 12.70 -11.33 4.58
C LEU A 286 13.52 -12.26 5.48
N GLU A 287 13.06 -12.50 6.71
CA GLU A 287 13.77 -13.29 7.73
C GLU A 287 13.09 -14.63 8.03
N GLY A 288 11.96 -14.92 7.38
CA GLY A 288 11.17 -16.13 7.59
C GLY A 288 10.26 -16.11 8.82
N ARG A 289 10.37 -15.09 9.69
CA ARG A 289 9.47 -14.86 10.84
C ARG A 289 9.56 -13.43 11.38
N ALA A 290 8.47 -12.94 11.96
CA ALA A 290 8.43 -11.65 12.65
C ALA A 290 8.96 -11.73 14.09
N SER A 291 10.28 -11.78 14.26
CA SER A 291 10.94 -11.98 15.57
C SER A 291 10.93 -10.78 16.51
N ARG A 292 10.61 -9.57 16.02
CA ARG A 292 10.66 -8.33 16.82
C ARG A 292 9.80 -8.38 18.08
N LEU A 293 8.71 -9.14 18.07
CA LEU A 293 7.78 -9.21 19.20
C LEU A 293 8.24 -10.15 20.31
N ASP A 294 9.24 -11.01 20.06
CA ASP A 294 9.67 -12.06 20.99
C ASP A 294 10.01 -11.51 22.38
N VAL A 295 10.68 -10.37 22.42
CA VAL A 295 11.13 -9.71 23.66
C VAL A 295 9.98 -9.15 24.49
N TYR A 296 8.80 -8.93 23.89
CA TYR A 296 7.63 -8.34 24.56
C TYR A 296 6.64 -9.38 25.06
N TYR A 297 6.70 -10.64 24.60
CA TYR A 297 5.75 -11.66 25.07
C TYR A 297 5.72 -11.86 26.60
N PRO A 298 6.83 -11.80 27.36
CA PRO A 298 6.77 -11.92 28.82
C PRO A 298 5.94 -10.81 29.49
N VAL A 299 6.13 -9.56 29.10
CA VAL A 299 5.37 -8.42 29.67
C VAL A 299 3.90 -8.45 29.22
N ILE A 300 3.63 -8.93 28.01
CA ILE A 300 2.27 -9.12 27.52
C ILE A 300 1.54 -10.21 28.30
N LYS A 301 2.19 -11.34 28.61
CA LYS A 301 1.61 -12.38 29.48
C LYS A 301 1.27 -11.83 30.86
N GLN A 302 2.14 -10.98 31.42
CA GLN A 302 1.85 -10.29 32.69
C GLN A 302 0.63 -9.38 32.56
N TYR A 303 0.56 -8.55 31.51
CA TYR A 303 -0.58 -7.67 31.25
C TYR A 303 -1.89 -8.46 31.13
N LEU A 304 -1.91 -9.53 30.35
CA LEU A 304 -3.11 -10.36 30.13
C LEU A 304 -3.60 -11.05 31.41
N SER A 305 -2.71 -11.25 32.40
CA SER A 305 -3.05 -11.83 33.71
C SER A 305 -3.72 -10.84 34.69
N LEU A 306 -3.72 -9.54 34.38
CA LEU A 306 -4.32 -8.52 35.26
C LEU A 306 -5.84 -8.69 35.36
N ALA A 307 -6.38 -8.45 36.55
CA ALA A 307 -7.84 -8.50 36.79
C ALA A 307 -8.58 -7.38 36.04
N SER A 308 -7.99 -6.19 35.96
CA SER A 308 -8.51 -5.04 35.20
C SER A 308 -7.49 -4.64 34.14
N LYS A 309 -7.98 -4.44 32.92
CA LYS A 309 -7.19 -4.09 31.74
C LYS A 309 -7.87 -2.95 30.99
N ASP A 310 -7.04 -2.10 30.41
CA ASP A 310 -7.46 -1.05 29.48
C ASP A 310 -6.46 -1.08 28.32
N PHE A 311 -6.94 -1.47 27.14
CA PHE A 311 -6.10 -1.52 25.94
C PHE A 311 -5.62 -0.13 25.53
N ASN A 312 -6.50 0.87 25.64
CA ASN A 312 -6.22 2.22 25.19
C ASN A 312 -5.18 2.92 26.06
N ALA A 313 -5.05 2.50 27.33
CA ALA A 313 -4.04 2.99 28.26
C ALA A 313 -2.65 2.37 28.09
N ILE A 314 -2.46 1.32 27.26
CA ILE A 314 -1.13 0.73 27.04
C ILE A 314 -0.22 1.75 26.33
N PRO A 315 0.88 2.23 26.95
CA PRO A 315 1.67 3.31 26.35
C PRO A 315 2.59 2.83 25.21
N ASP A 316 3.06 1.59 25.28
CA ASP A 316 4.04 1.05 24.33
C ASP A 316 3.34 0.47 23.08
N ALA A 317 3.76 0.95 21.91
CA ALA A 317 3.19 0.53 20.65
C ALA A 317 3.48 -0.94 20.30
N PHE A 318 4.62 -1.50 20.72
CA PHE A 318 4.96 -2.91 20.51
C PHE A 318 4.11 -3.85 21.38
N HIS A 319 3.71 -3.39 22.57
CA HIS A 319 2.76 -4.15 23.38
C HIS A 319 1.40 -4.22 22.69
N LYS A 320 0.90 -3.09 22.16
CA LYS A 320 -0.38 -3.04 21.44
C LYS A 320 -0.37 -3.80 20.12
N VAL A 321 0.70 -3.69 19.31
CA VAL A 321 0.75 -4.36 18.00
C VAL A 321 0.78 -5.87 18.15
N THR A 322 1.14 -6.40 19.33
CA THR A 322 1.08 -7.84 19.56
C THR A 322 -0.35 -8.36 19.49
N MET A 323 -1.36 -7.64 20.00
CA MET A 323 -2.77 -8.02 19.81
C MET A 323 -3.11 -8.18 18.32
N LEU A 324 -2.66 -7.22 17.51
CA LEU A 324 -2.88 -7.23 16.06
C LEU A 324 -2.15 -8.42 15.41
N TRP A 325 -0.88 -8.64 15.77
CA TRP A 325 -0.09 -9.73 15.19
C TRP A 325 -0.57 -11.12 15.62
N GLN A 326 -1.16 -11.27 16.81
CA GLN A 326 -1.81 -12.52 17.23
C GLN A 326 -2.95 -12.92 16.27
N LEU A 327 -3.74 -11.97 15.78
CA LEU A 327 -4.75 -12.24 14.74
C LEU A 327 -4.09 -12.75 13.45
N ARG A 328 -2.95 -12.18 13.05
CA ARG A 328 -2.19 -12.64 11.88
C ARG A 328 -1.58 -14.03 12.04
N LEU A 329 -1.18 -14.41 13.25
CA LEU A 329 -0.68 -15.74 13.57
C LEU A 329 -1.81 -16.78 13.67
N THR A 330 -3.01 -16.37 14.14
CA THR A 330 -4.18 -17.23 14.23
C THR A 330 -4.83 -17.49 12.87
N PHE A 331 -5.08 -16.43 12.09
CA PHE A 331 -5.84 -16.53 10.83
C PHE A 331 -4.94 -16.56 9.58
N GLY A 332 -3.63 -16.38 9.77
CA GLY A 332 -2.62 -16.57 8.74
C GLY A 332 -2.49 -15.44 7.72
N THR A 333 -1.58 -15.72 6.76
CA THR A 333 -1.46 -15.16 5.41
C THR A 333 -2.33 -13.96 5.05
N SER A 334 -3.57 -14.32 4.79
CA SER A 334 -4.57 -13.57 4.04
C SER A 334 -5.49 -12.74 4.93
N PHE A 335 -5.34 -12.80 6.26
CA PHE A 335 -6.19 -12.08 7.20
C PHE A 335 -6.19 -10.57 6.97
N TYR A 336 -5.03 -9.92 7.09
CA TYR A 336 -4.91 -8.47 6.89
C TYR A 336 -5.20 -8.01 5.45
N PRO A 337 -4.76 -8.71 4.40
CA PRO A 337 -5.15 -8.38 3.03
C PRO A 337 -6.66 -8.30 2.84
N GLN A 338 -7.40 -9.30 3.34
CA GLN A 338 -8.85 -9.33 3.29
C GLN A 338 -9.48 -8.25 4.17
N LEU A 339 -8.99 -8.07 5.40
CA LEU A 339 -9.48 -7.03 6.31
C LEU A 339 -9.30 -5.63 5.70
N HIS A 340 -8.14 -5.36 5.10
CA HIS A 340 -7.88 -4.08 4.46
C HIS A 340 -8.80 -3.85 3.25
N GLN A 341 -9.04 -4.88 2.43
CA GLN A 341 -10.00 -4.76 1.33
C GLN A 341 -11.42 -4.44 1.84
N ARG A 342 -11.86 -5.09 2.91
CA ARG A 342 -13.15 -4.82 3.56
C ARG A 342 -13.32 -3.35 3.93
N TYR A 343 -12.29 -2.71 4.50
CA TYR A 343 -12.32 -1.27 4.78
C TYR A 343 -12.30 -0.39 3.53
N ARG A 344 -11.61 -0.80 2.44
CA ARG A 344 -11.61 -0.04 1.18
C ARG A 344 -12.98 -0.04 0.51
N MET A 345 -13.68 -1.17 0.56
CA MET A 345 -15.01 -1.36 -0.03
C MET A 345 -16.15 -0.80 0.84
N MET A 346 -15.87 -0.41 2.08
CA MET A 346 -16.87 0.14 2.99
C MET A 346 -17.40 1.49 2.48
N GLN A 347 -18.73 1.62 2.31
CA GLN A 347 -19.36 2.86 1.85
C GLN A 347 -19.22 3.99 2.87
N ALA A 348 -19.51 3.70 4.14
CA ALA A 348 -19.46 4.66 5.26
C ALA A 348 -18.49 4.16 6.35
N PRO A 349 -17.16 4.31 6.14
CA PRO A 349 -16.19 3.90 7.13
C PRO A 349 -16.21 4.79 8.38
N PRO A 350 -15.92 4.23 9.57
CA PRO A 350 -15.93 4.97 10.82
C PRO A 350 -14.87 6.09 10.80
N SER A 351 -15.27 7.28 11.26
CA SER A 351 -14.41 8.45 11.37
C SER A 351 -14.01 8.76 12.83
N MET A 352 -14.89 8.46 13.79
CA MET A 352 -14.63 8.67 15.22
C MET A 352 -13.83 7.52 15.82
N SER A 353 -12.90 7.84 16.73
CA SER A 353 -11.95 6.86 17.28
C SER A 353 -12.61 5.66 17.96
N ASP A 354 -13.64 5.89 18.78
CA ASP A 354 -14.32 4.78 19.47
C ASP A 354 -15.08 3.89 18.48
N ASP A 355 -15.73 4.48 17.47
CA ASP A 355 -16.40 3.73 16.40
C ASP A 355 -15.41 2.89 15.58
N LYS A 356 -14.21 3.41 15.32
CA LYS A 356 -13.15 2.65 14.62
C LYS A 356 -12.72 1.42 15.42
N ALA A 357 -12.55 1.55 16.74
CA ALA A 357 -12.18 0.44 17.61
C ALA A 357 -13.30 -0.63 17.64
N GLN A 358 -14.56 -0.21 17.79
CA GLN A 358 -15.70 -1.13 17.76
C GLN A 358 -15.86 -1.78 16.37
N ARG A 359 -15.66 -1.02 15.29
CA ARG A 359 -15.70 -1.57 13.93
C ARG A 359 -14.59 -2.58 13.69
N PHE A 360 -13.41 -2.38 14.27
CA PHE A 360 -12.33 -3.37 14.20
C PHE A 360 -12.74 -4.71 14.81
N ILE A 361 -13.41 -4.70 15.97
CA ILE A 361 -13.95 -5.92 16.60
C ILE A 361 -14.95 -6.62 15.67
N VAL A 362 -15.90 -5.87 15.12
CA VAL A 362 -16.91 -6.40 14.20
C VAL A 362 -16.26 -6.99 12.95
N GLU A 363 -15.42 -6.24 12.25
CA GLU A 363 -14.86 -6.66 10.96
C GLU A 363 -13.93 -7.86 11.09
N THR A 364 -13.14 -7.94 12.16
CA THR A 364 -12.27 -9.10 12.41
C THR A 364 -13.09 -10.35 12.77
N SER A 365 -14.18 -10.19 13.53
CA SER A 365 -15.08 -11.31 13.86
C SER A 365 -15.80 -11.85 12.63
N LEU A 366 -16.34 -10.96 11.80
CA LEU A 366 -17.04 -11.33 10.57
C LEU A 366 -16.11 -11.96 9.54
N LEU A 367 -14.91 -11.41 9.37
CA LEU A 367 -13.92 -11.95 8.43
C LEU A 367 -13.48 -13.36 8.84
N SER A 368 -13.28 -13.60 10.13
CA SER A 368 -12.87 -14.90 10.67
C SER A 368 -14.03 -15.90 10.84
N ASN A 369 -15.28 -15.44 10.68
CA ASN A 369 -16.48 -16.19 11.03
C ASN A 369 -16.40 -16.76 12.47
N THR A 370 -15.95 -15.94 13.41
CA THR A 370 -15.78 -16.27 14.83
C THR A 370 -16.08 -15.03 15.66
N ASP A 371 -16.89 -15.13 16.71
CA ASP A 371 -17.07 -14.01 17.65
C ASP A 371 -15.78 -13.79 18.47
N LEU A 372 -15.05 -12.72 18.13
CA LEU A 372 -13.79 -12.36 18.78
C LEU A 372 -13.99 -11.44 19.99
N SER A 373 -15.22 -11.17 20.42
CA SER A 373 -15.51 -10.35 21.60
C SER A 373 -14.69 -10.77 22.84
N SER A 374 -14.60 -12.09 23.09
CA SER A 374 -13.81 -12.65 24.19
C SER A 374 -12.29 -12.48 24.02
N PHE A 375 -11.76 -12.43 22.80
CA PHE A 375 -10.35 -12.12 22.55
C PHE A 375 -10.04 -10.66 22.89
N PHE A 376 -10.89 -9.74 22.45
CA PHE A 376 -10.71 -8.31 22.73
C PHE A 376 -10.93 -7.97 24.21
N ASP A 377 -11.86 -8.65 24.89
CA ASP A 377 -12.02 -8.58 26.34
C ASP A 377 -10.73 -8.94 27.09
N LYS A 378 -10.01 -9.99 26.65
CA LYS A 378 -8.70 -10.36 27.22
C LYS A 378 -7.64 -9.28 27.04
N TRP A 379 -7.77 -8.44 26.03
CA TRP A 379 -6.88 -7.30 25.81
C TRP A 379 -7.37 -6.01 26.49
N GLY A 380 -8.54 -6.00 27.13
CA GLY A 380 -9.13 -4.80 27.71
C GLY A 380 -9.69 -3.82 26.67
N LEU A 381 -10.03 -4.31 25.48
CA LEU A 381 -10.76 -3.58 24.44
C LEU A 381 -12.21 -4.08 24.44
N TYR A 382 -13.06 -3.46 25.25
CA TYR A 382 -14.40 -3.98 25.51
C TYR A 382 -15.39 -3.66 24.38
N SER A 383 -16.17 -4.67 23.97
CA SER A 383 -17.27 -4.51 23.02
C SER A 383 -18.44 -3.77 23.63
N THR A 384 -19.04 -2.85 22.89
CA THR A 384 -20.35 -2.27 23.22
C THR A 384 -21.48 -3.28 22.98
N LEU A 385 -22.69 -3.00 23.49
CA LEU A 385 -23.88 -3.81 23.20
C LEU A 385 -24.17 -3.87 21.69
N GLU A 386 -24.02 -2.75 20.98
CA GLU A 386 -24.22 -2.69 19.53
C GLU A 386 -23.24 -3.60 18.78
N THR A 387 -21.97 -3.61 19.19
CA THR A 387 -20.95 -4.50 18.66
C THR A 387 -21.29 -5.98 18.90
N LEU A 388 -21.73 -6.32 20.12
CA LEU A 388 -22.13 -7.70 20.46
C LEU A 388 -23.34 -8.15 19.64
N LEU A 389 -24.30 -7.26 19.38
CA LEU A 389 -25.45 -7.57 18.52
C LEU A 389 -25.07 -7.79 17.05
N GLN A 390 -23.94 -7.25 16.59
CA GLN A 390 -23.43 -7.48 15.22
C GLN A 390 -22.65 -8.79 15.08
N THR A 391 -22.18 -9.39 16.17
CA THR A 391 -21.38 -10.63 16.16
C THR A 391 -22.07 -11.83 16.79
N ASN A 392 -23.29 -11.67 17.33
CA ASN A 392 -23.99 -12.68 18.12
C ASN A 392 -24.33 -13.98 17.35
N ASP A 393 -24.49 -13.91 16.04
CA ASP A 393 -24.79 -15.07 15.18
C ASP A 393 -23.53 -15.87 14.81
N LEU A 394 -22.33 -15.40 15.19
CA LEU A 394 -21.06 -16.07 14.88
C LEU A 394 -20.73 -17.16 15.93
N PRO A 395 -20.04 -18.23 15.52
CA PRO A 395 -19.52 -19.22 16.46
C PRO A 395 -18.60 -18.58 17.53
N PRO A 396 -18.69 -18.99 18.80
CA PRO A 396 -17.82 -18.44 19.83
C PRO A 396 -16.36 -18.88 19.63
N LEU A 397 -15.42 -18.03 20.07
CA LEU A 397 -14.00 -18.37 20.09
C LEU A 397 -13.73 -19.58 21.00
N THR A 398 -13.09 -20.61 20.45
CA THR A 398 -12.83 -21.89 21.17
C THR A 398 -11.39 -22.06 21.64
N GLN A 399 -10.46 -21.20 21.20
CA GLN A 399 -9.04 -21.29 21.50
C GLN A 399 -8.54 -20.01 22.18
N PRO A 400 -7.56 -20.09 23.10
CA PRO A 400 -7.02 -18.93 23.80
C PRO A 400 -6.01 -18.17 22.92
N ILE A 401 -6.45 -17.64 21.79
CA ILE A 401 -5.56 -17.04 20.78
C ILE A 401 -4.76 -15.83 21.32
N TRP A 402 -5.22 -15.19 22.39
CA TRP A 402 -4.50 -14.14 23.13
C TRP A 402 -3.23 -14.63 23.81
N ALA A 403 -3.06 -15.94 23.99
CA ALA A 403 -1.85 -16.55 24.53
C ALA A 403 -0.80 -16.87 23.46
N THR A 404 -1.06 -16.53 22.19
CA THR A 404 -0.12 -16.74 21.09
C THR A 404 1.18 -15.98 21.33
N ASP A 405 2.32 -16.68 21.19
CA ASP A 405 3.68 -16.15 21.28
C ASP A 405 4.64 -16.83 20.28
N SER A 406 5.95 -16.65 20.45
CA SER A 406 6.98 -17.21 19.58
C SER A 406 7.04 -18.75 19.56
N ASN A 407 6.48 -19.42 20.57
CA ASN A 407 6.57 -20.87 20.77
C ASN A 407 5.20 -21.57 20.66
N THR A 408 4.11 -20.84 20.91
CA THR A 408 2.76 -21.38 20.95
C THR A 408 1.86 -20.53 20.06
N THR A 409 1.24 -21.14 19.06
CA THR A 409 0.25 -20.50 18.19
C THR A 409 -1.05 -21.28 18.21
N PHE A 410 -2.17 -20.58 18.00
CA PHE A 410 -3.51 -21.16 17.96
C PHE A 410 -4.13 -20.86 16.60
N PRO A 411 -3.76 -21.60 15.54
CA PRO A 411 -4.28 -21.36 14.20
C PRO A 411 -5.77 -21.75 14.12
N LEU A 412 -6.57 -20.91 13.47
CA LEU A 412 -7.98 -21.15 13.19
C LEU A 412 -8.25 -20.89 11.70
N PRO A 413 -9.09 -21.71 11.05
CA PRO A 413 -9.38 -21.52 9.64
C PRO A 413 -10.26 -20.28 9.42
N MET A 414 -9.96 -19.51 8.37
CA MET A 414 -10.91 -18.53 7.83
C MET A 414 -11.80 -19.16 6.75
N PRO A 415 -13.01 -18.61 6.50
CA PRO A 415 -13.85 -19.01 5.37
C PRO A 415 -13.11 -18.92 4.03
N VAL A 416 -12.29 -17.88 3.86
CA VAL A 416 -11.48 -17.65 2.66
C VAL A 416 -10.00 -17.69 3.05
N GLN A 417 -9.30 -18.76 2.67
CA GLN A 417 -7.92 -19.03 3.10
C GLN A 417 -6.88 -18.22 2.32
N LYS A 418 -7.18 -17.82 1.08
CA LYS A 418 -6.29 -17.04 0.21
C LYS A 418 -6.92 -15.70 -0.10
N TYR A 419 -6.10 -14.66 -0.18
CA TYR A 419 -6.59 -13.36 -0.63
C TYR A 419 -6.89 -13.41 -2.13
N ILE A 420 -8.16 -13.20 -2.49
CA ILE A 420 -8.65 -13.15 -3.88
C ILE A 420 -9.47 -11.86 -3.98
N PRO A 421 -8.89 -10.77 -4.52
CA PRO A 421 -9.55 -9.47 -4.48
C PRO A 421 -10.89 -9.45 -5.23
N GLU A 422 -11.00 -10.17 -6.34
CA GLU A 422 -12.21 -10.22 -7.16
C GLU A 422 -13.37 -10.93 -6.45
N LEU A 423 -13.07 -11.93 -5.60
CA LEU A 423 -14.08 -12.72 -4.91
C LEU A 423 -15.01 -11.83 -4.06
N ALA A 424 -14.48 -10.83 -3.37
CA ALA A 424 -15.29 -9.93 -2.54
C ALA A 424 -16.29 -9.13 -3.37
N HIS A 425 -15.91 -8.70 -4.58
CA HIS A 425 -16.81 -7.98 -5.50
C HIS A 425 -17.82 -8.92 -6.13
N ILE A 426 -17.42 -10.11 -6.57
CA ILE A 426 -18.34 -11.12 -7.08
C ILE A 426 -19.41 -11.45 -6.04
N LEU A 427 -19.03 -11.66 -4.78
CA LEU A 427 -19.98 -11.97 -3.71
C LEU A 427 -20.96 -10.82 -3.43
N LEU A 428 -20.58 -9.56 -3.68
CA LEU A 428 -21.49 -8.41 -3.59
C LEU A 428 -22.38 -8.26 -4.82
N ASP A 429 -21.84 -8.58 -6.00
CA ASP A 429 -22.51 -8.41 -7.27
C ASP A 429 -23.39 -9.61 -7.63
N VAL A 430 -23.28 -10.76 -6.98
CA VAL A 430 -24.12 -11.93 -7.26
C VAL A 430 -25.47 -11.81 -6.56
N SER A 431 -26.54 -12.04 -7.32
CA SER A 431 -27.89 -12.29 -6.79
C SER A 431 -28.32 -13.70 -7.21
N ALA A 432 -28.50 -14.61 -6.25
CA ALA A 432 -28.90 -15.99 -6.50
C ALA A 432 -30.32 -16.25 -5.98
N ASP A 433 -31.10 -17.08 -6.68
CA ASP A 433 -32.30 -17.66 -6.11
C ASP A 433 -31.90 -18.87 -5.23
N PHE A 434 -32.00 -18.70 -3.91
CA PHE A 434 -31.69 -19.75 -2.94
C PHE A 434 -32.65 -20.95 -2.99
N ARG A 435 -33.66 -20.92 -3.88
CA ARG A 435 -34.51 -22.06 -4.24
C ARG A 435 -34.00 -22.85 -5.45
N GLY A 436 -32.87 -22.46 -6.05
CA GLY A 436 -31.94 -23.43 -6.65
C GLY A 436 -32.04 -23.70 -8.14
N THR A 437 -32.28 -22.71 -9.00
CA THR A 437 -32.06 -22.90 -10.45
C THR A 437 -31.53 -21.68 -11.18
N SER A 438 -31.24 -20.56 -10.51
CA SER A 438 -30.66 -19.41 -11.21
C SER A 438 -29.82 -18.49 -10.33
N PHE A 439 -28.89 -17.79 -10.97
CA PHE A 439 -28.19 -16.64 -10.38
C PHE A 439 -27.96 -15.58 -11.45
N SER A 440 -27.70 -14.35 -11.01
CA SER A 440 -27.21 -13.28 -11.85
C SER A 440 -25.93 -12.69 -11.30
N VAL A 441 -25.07 -12.21 -12.19
CA VAL A 441 -23.82 -11.53 -11.87
C VAL A 441 -23.60 -10.37 -12.86
N ASP A 442 -22.81 -9.38 -12.47
CA ASP A 442 -22.36 -8.35 -13.40
C ASP A 442 -21.59 -8.95 -14.58
N GLU A 443 -21.77 -8.36 -15.77
CA GLU A 443 -21.15 -8.84 -17.01
C GLU A 443 -19.62 -8.93 -16.91
N GLN A 444 -18.98 -8.02 -16.16
CA GLN A 444 -17.52 -8.01 -16.00
C GLN A 444 -16.98 -9.30 -15.35
N TRP A 445 -17.78 -9.98 -14.53
CA TRP A 445 -17.39 -11.20 -13.83
C TRP A 445 -17.85 -12.48 -14.54
N PHE A 446 -18.76 -12.37 -15.49
CA PHE A 446 -19.34 -13.51 -16.19
C PHE A 446 -18.34 -14.16 -17.15
N TRP A 447 -17.60 -13.36 -17.92
CA TRP A 447 -16.74 -13.86 -19.00
C TRP A 447 -15.41 -14.45 -18.53
N THR A 448 -15.00 -14.17 -17.29
CA THR A 448 -13.67 -14.52 -16.79
C THR A 448 -13.68 -15.77 -15.92
N PHE A 449 -14.74 -15.96 -15.13
CA PHE A 449 -14.77 -16.97 -14.08
C PHE A 449 -15.59 -18.20 -14.45
N ARG A 450 -15.38 -19.27 -13.70
CA ARG A 450 -16.16 -20.50 -13.79
C ARG A 450 -17.16 -20.56 -12.64
N TYR A 451 -18.41 -20.85 -12.96
CA TYR A 451 -19.49 -21.02 -12.00
C TYR A 451 -20.06 -22.43 -12.10
N GLU A 452 -20.41 -23.03 -10.96
CA GLU A 452 -20.93 -24.40 -10.88
C GLU A 452 -22.21 -24.42 -10.06
N PHE A 453 -23.26 -25.00 -10.63
CA PHE A 453 -24.46 -25.40 -9.89
C PHE A 453 -24.23 -26.77 -9.30
N THR A 454 -24.38 -26.90 -8.00
CA THR A 454 -24.30 -28.18 -7.31
C THR A 454 -25.66 -28.60 -6.77
N LYS A 455 -26.00 -29.87 -6.94
CA LYS A 455 -27.16 -30.54 -6.36
C LYS A 455 -26.68 -31.62 -5.39
N ASN A 456 -26.99 -31.46 -4.10
CA ASN A 456 -26.49 -32.32 -3.02
C ASN A 456 -24.96 -32.50 -3.07
N GLY A 457 -24.24 -31.43 -3.40
CA GLY A 457 -22.77 -31.40 -3.52
C GLY A 457 -22.20 -31.89 -4.86
N ASN A 458 -23.02 -32.38 -5.80
CA ASN A 458 -22.56 -32.82 -7.12
C ASN A 458 -22.80 -31.74 -8.18
N VAL A 459 -21.82 -31.45 -9.02
CA VAL A 459 -21.97 -30.49 -10.13
C VAL A 459 -22.97 -31.05 -11.16
N VAL A 460 -24.01 -30.28 -11.47
CA VAL A 460 -25.07 -30.67 -12.43
C VAL A 460 -25.17 -29.75 -13.63
N ALA A 461 -24.73 -28.50 -13.48
CA ALA A 461 -24.57 -27.52 -14.54
C ALA A 461 -23.38 -26.63 -14.23
N TRP A 462 -22.75 -26.08 -15.26
CA TRP A 462 -21.64 -25.17 -15.08
C TRP A 462 -21.51 -24.22 -16.25
N MET A 463 -20.86 -23.10 -15.96
CA MET A 463 -20.47 -22.10 -16.93
C MET A 463 -18.98 -21.84 -16.79
N ASP A 464 -18.24 -21.81 -17.89
CA ASP A 464 -16.81 -21.48 -17.92
C ASP A 464 -16.57 -20.51 -19.08
N ARG A 465 -16.21 -19.27 -18.74
CA ARG A 465 -15.92 -18.21 -19.72
C ARG A 465 -17.04 -18.05 -20.77
N GLY A 466 -18.28 -18.00 -20.30
CA GLY A 466 -19.48 -17.86 -21.12
C GLY A 466 -19.97 -19.12 -21.84
N LEU A 467 -19.24 -20.24 -21.78
CA LEU A 467 -19.71 -21.53 -22.28
C LEU A 467 -20.57 -22.20 -21.21
N CYS A 468 -21.83 -22.47 -21.53
CA CYS A 468 -22.78 -23.14 -20.63
C CYS A 468 -22.90 -24.63 -20.93
N VAL A 469 -22.99 -25.44 -19.89
CA VAL A 469 -23.37 -26.86 -19.95
C VAL A 469 -24.52 -27.11 -18.98
N ASN A 470 -25.63 -27.64 -19.49
CA ASN A 470 -26.90 -27.83 -18.78
C ASN A 470 -27.45 -26.52 -18.15
N CYS A 471 -27.18 -25.40 -18.81
CA CYS A 471 -27.67 -24.10 -18.41
C CYS A 471 -27.92 -23.21 -19.62
N SER A 472 -28.77 -22.21 -19.41
CA SER A 472 -29.11 -21.16 -20.36
C SER A 472 -28.76 -19.78 -19.78
N VAL A 473 -28.47 -18.82 -20.65
CA VAL A 473 -28.00 -17.48 -20.28
C VAL A 473 -28.84 -16.43 -20.97
N SER A 474 -29.26 -15.40 -20.24
CA SER A 474 -29.87 -14.19 -20.79
C SER A 474 -29.16 -12.93 -20.28
N ALA A 475 -29.11 -11.88 -21.10
CA ALA A 475 -28.48 -10.61 -20.77
C ALA A 475 -29.49 -9.45 -20.84
N ASP A 476 -29.54 -8.63 -19.79
CA ASP A 476 -30.36 -7.40 -19.71
C ASP A 476 -29.56 -6.20 -19.14
N GLY A 477 -28.24 -6.22 -19.32
CA GLY A 477 -27.29 -5.38 -18.59
C GLY A 477 -26.70 -6.08 -17.37
N ARG A 478 -27.27 -7.23 -16.97
CA ARG A 478 -26.64 -8.24 -16.12
C ARG A 478 -26.73 -9.61 -16.79
N MET A 479 -25.86 -10.51 -16.38
CA MET A 479 -25.83 -11.87 -16.90
C MET A 479 -26.63 -12.77 -15.97
N HIS A 480 -27.76 -13.28 -16.45
CA HIS A 480 -28.62 -14.23 -15.72
C HIS A 480 -28.37 -15.63 -16.25
N VAL A 481 -28.11 -16.56 -15.34
CA VAL A 481 -27.80 -17.96 -15.65
C VAL A 481 -28.86 -18.83 -15.01
N TYR A 482 -29.47 -19.69 -15.83
CA TYR A 482 -30.52 -20.63 -15.42
C TYR A 482 -29.99 -22.05 -15.59
N CYS A 483 -30.14 -22.87 -14.57
CA CYS A 483 -29.88 -24.30 -14.63
C CYS A 483 -31.06 -24.98 -15.32
N ASP A 484 -30.78 -25.76 -16.37
CA ASP A 484 -31.81 -26.45 -17.15
C ASP A 484 -32.18 -27.83 -16.55
N VAL A 485 -31.61 -28.17 -15.39
CA VAL A 485 -31.85 -29.44 -14.68
C VAL A 485 -33.05 -29.29 -13.74
N SER A 486 -33.95 -30.28 -13.75
CA SER A 486 -35.15 -30.27 -12.91
C SER A 486 -34.81 -30.37 -11.41
N SER A 487 -35.54 -29.59 -10.60
CA SER A 487 -35.47 -29.58 -9.14
C SER A 487 -36.60 -30.42 -8.51
N ALA A 488 -36.30 -31.05 -7.37
CA ALA A 488 -37.29 -31.72 -6.52
C ALA A 488 -37.35 -31.06 -5.13
N PRO A 489 -38.48 -31.18 -4.40
CA PRO A 489 -38.53 -30.82 -2.98
C PRO A 489 -37.46 -31.60 -2.22
N ASP A 490 -36.74 -30.94 -1.31
CA ASP A 490 -35.67 -31.49 -0.45
C ASP A 490 -34.25 -31.55 -1.04
N GLU A 491 -34.03 -31.06 -2.26
CA GLU A 491 -32.68 -30.97 -2.84
C GLU A 491 -31.91 -29.73 -2.36
N LEU A 492 -30.67 -29.92 -1.92
CA LEU A 492 -29.79 -28.81 -1.56
C LEU A 492 -29.07 -28.29 -2.81
N TRP A 493 -29.45 -27.10 -3.25
CA TRP A 493 -28.85 -26.41 -4.38
C TRP A 493 -27.88 -25.33 -3.90
N THR A 494 -26.70 -25.28 -4.52
CA THR A 494 -25.74 -24.17 -4.32
C THR A 494 -25.17 -23.73 -5.65
N VAL A 495 -24.80 -22.46 -5.74
CA VAL A 495 -23.97 -21.94 -6.83
C VAL A 495 -22.60 -21.64 -6.24
N GLN A 496 -21.55 -21.99 -6.96
CA GLN A 496 -20.16 -21.79 -6.54
C GLN A 496 -19.40 -21.08 -7.65
N VAL A 497 -18.47 -20.21 -7.29
CA VAL A 497 -17.45 -19.66 -8.19
C VAL A 497 -16.13 -20.37 -7.94
N ILE A 498 -15.41 -20.72 -9.01
CA ILE A 498 -14.16 -21.48 -8.93
C ILE A 498 -12.97 -20.55 -9.15
N PHE A 499 -12.07 -20.50 -8.17
CA PHE A 499 -10.77 -19.81 -8.25
C PHE A 499 -9.64 -20.81 -7.98
N ASP A 500 -8.67 -20.93 -8.90
CA ASP A 500 -7.54 -21.87 -8.78
C ASP A 500 -7.95 -23.30 -8.39
N ARG A 501 -9.06 -23.79 -8.98
CA ARG A 501 -9.68 -25.10 -8.69
C ARG A 501 -10.29 -25.24 -7.29
N ALA A 502 -10.36 -24.17 -6.51
CA ALA A 502 -11.06 -24.14 -5.23
C ALA A 502 -12.47 -23.52 -5.41
N PRO A 503 -13.53 -24.19 -4.94
CA PRO A 503 -14.89 -23.65 -4.98
C PRO A 503 -15.14 -22.67 -3.84
N TYR A 504 -15.86 -21.59 -4.14
CA TYR A 504 -16.37 -20.62 -3.18
C TYR A 504 -17.87 -20.47 -3.36
N THR A 505 -18.64 -20.78 -2.32
CA THR A 505 -20.10 -20.73 -2.39
C THR A 505 -20.59 -19.29 -2.54
N LEU A 506 -21.39 -19.06 -3.56
CA LEU A 506 -22.14 -17.84 -3.81
C LEU A 506 -23.44 -17.84 -2.99
N ALA A 507 -23.31 -17.97 -1.67
CA ALA A 507 -24.46 -17.83 -0.79
C ALA A 507 -24.65 -16.34 -0.50
N SER A 508 -25.59 -15.69 -1.19
CA SER A 508 -26.22 -14.48 -0.62
C SER A 508 -27.26 -14.95 0.41
N SER A 509 -26.76 -15.53 1.50
CA SER A 509 -27.57 -15.62 2.70
C SER A 509 -28.18 -14.24 2.97
N ASN A 510 -29.40 -14.17 3.49
CA ASN A 510 -29.95 -12.95 4.08
C ASN A 510 -29.05 -12.32 5.18
N ILE A 511 -27.92 -12.96 5.50
CA ILE A 511 -26.69 -12.32 5.96
C ILE A 511 -26.09 -11.61 4.75
N THR A 512 -26.55 -10.39 4.49
CA THR A 512 -25.73 -9.37 3.82
C THR A 512 -24.29 -9.62 4.26
N PRO A 513 -23.26 -9.64 3.39
CA PRO A 513 -21.93 -9.40 3.93
C PRO A 513 -22.08 -8.16 4.79
N LEU A 514 -21.90 -8.28 6.11
CA LEU A 514 -22.16 -7.21 7.08
C LEU A 514 -21.35 -5.93 6.78
N LEU A 515 -20.52 -5.99 5.73
CA LEU A 515 -19.81 -4.94 5.05
C LEU A 515 -20.63 -3.76 4.53
N LEU A 516 -21.93 -3.89 4.27
CA LEU A 516 -22.71 -2.79 3.63
C LEU A 516 -24.16 -2.66 4.11
N ARG A 517 -24.51 -3.14 5.32
CA ARG A 517 -25.79 -2.70 5.91
C ARG A 517 -25.72 -1.17 6.07
N LYS A 518 -26.59 -0.44 5.37
CA LYS A 518 -26.95 0.92 5.77
C LYS A 518 -27.43 0.81 7.22
N VAL A 519 -26.69 1.42 8.13
CA VAL A 519 -27.28 1.87 9.40
C VAL A 519 -28.13 3.08 9.09
#